data_AF-A0A0P8C882-F1
#
_entry.id   AF-A0A0P8C882-F1
#
_cell.length_a   1.000
_cell.length_b   1.000
_cell.length_c   1.000
_cell.angle_alpha   90.00
_cell.angle_beta   90.00
_cell.angle_gamma   90.00
#
_symmetry.space_group_name_H-M   'P 1'
#
loop_
_entity.id
_entity.type
_entity.pdbx_description
1 polymer ?
#
loop_
_entity_poly.entity_id
_entity_poly.type
_entity_poly.pdbx_seq_one_letter_code
_entity_poly.pdbx_strand_id
1 'polypeptide(L)'
;MVEKKADIGSKKLVSLAPESWATWLTNCPDIQVEELLDSNLQWVGRENDSLMKVSTPDLGVFLLLVELQLRYRRKMPLRVRAYTALAEEKYELPVYPVLINILPHVKDPQIPSCYESEFNGIRALQEYRVINLWEVDVNLVFEQNIRSLLPFVPILNGGGEEQVVRRALRELRADEELSELESLLSFFSTFVLELPVVQQIMRWDMAVLRESPLAQELFR
;
A
#
# COMPACT_ATOMS: atom_id res chain seq x y z
N MET A 1 -20.82 24.03 -10.82
CA MET A 1 -20.22 23.69 -12.12
C MET A 1 -21.35 23.42 -13.10
N VAL A 2 -21.36 24.09 -14.24
CA VAL A 2 -22.37 23.89 -15.29
C VAL A 2 -21.98 22.63 -16.06
N GLU A 3 -22.73 21.53 -15.91
CA GLU A 3 -22.63 20.40 -16.84
C GLU A 3 -22.86 20.93 -18.26
N LYS A 4 -21.83 20.84 -19.11
CA LYS A 4 -21.92 21.29 -20.50
C LYS A 4 -23.00 20.48 -21.20
N LYS A 5 -24.05 21.16 -21.68
CA LYS A 5 -25.16 20.63 -22.51
C LYS A 5 -24.74 19.66 -23.64
N ALA A 6 -23.50 19.72 -24.12
CA ALA A 6 -22.99 18.83 -25.16
C ALA A 6 -22.83 17.37 -24.71
N ASP A 7 -22.54 17.15 -23.42
CA ASP A 7 -22.23 15.82 -22.85
C ASP A 7 -23.49 14.95 -22.68
N ILE A 8 -24.66 15.60 -22.62
CA ILE A 8 -25.98 14.95 -22.51
C ILE A 8 -26.35 14.27 -23.85
N GLY A 9 -25.97 14.85 -24.98
CA GLY A 9 -26.32 14.34 -26.31
C GLY A 9 -25.60 13.03 -26.64
N SER A 10 -24.29 12.97 -26.40
CA SER A 10 -23.45 11.81 -26.69
C SER A 10 -23.74 10.63 -25.75
N LYS A 11 -23.85 10.87 -24.43
CA LYS A 11 -24.21 9.82 -23.46
C LYS A 11 -25.58 9.21 -23.77
N LYS A 12 -26.53 10.04 -24.22
CA LYS A 12 -27.87 9.59 -24.60
C LYS A 12 -27.89 8.75 -25.88
N LEU A 13 -26.96 8.96 -26.82
CA LEU A 13 -26.86 8.11 -28.02
C LEU A 13 -26.46 6.67 -27.69
N VAL A 14 -25.56 6.49 -26.70
CA VAL A 14 -25.15 5.15 -26.25
C VAL A 14 -26.29 4.44 -25.54
N SER A 15 -27.03 5.13 -24.67
CA SER A 15 -28.14 4.53 -23.93
C SER A 15 -29.38 4.20 -24.76
N LEU A 16 -29.52 4.77 -25.98
CA LEU A 16 -30.65 4.50 -26.87
C LEU A 16 -30.56 3.15 -27.61
N ALA A 17 -29.35 2.63 -27.83
CA ALA A 17 -29.13 1.37 -28.56
C ALA A 17 -27.89 0.62 -28.05
N PRO A 18 -27.83 0.27 -26.76
CA PRO A 18 -26.61 -0.20 -26.12
C PRO A 18 -26.04 -1.48 -26.75
N GLU A 19 -26.89 -2.40 -27.21
CA GLU A 19 -26.47 -3.63 -27.91
C GLU A 19 -25.75 -3.35 -29.24
N SER A 20 -26.29 -2.42 -30.05
CA SER A 20 -25.67 -2.02 -31.31
C SER A 20 -24.28 -1.40 -31.07
N TRP A 21 -24.15 -0.58 -30.03
CA TRP A 21 -22.87 0.00 -29.62
C TRP A 21 -21.91 -1.09 -29.12
N ALA A 22 -22.36 -1.98 -28.25
CA ALA A 22 -21.55 -3.06 -27.70
C ALA A 22 -21.02 -3.99 -28.80
N THR A 23 -21.89 -4.41 -29.73
CA THR A 23 -21.55 -5.26 -30.88
C THR A 23 -20.49 -4.59 -31.76
N TRP A 24 -20.71 -3.33 -32.12
CA TRP A 24 -19.79 -2.59 -33.00
C TRP A 24 -18.44 -2.32 -32.35
N LEU A 25 -18.41 -1.88 -31.09
CA LEU A 25 -17.18 -1.49 -30.40
C LEU A 25 -16.30 -2.69 -30.02
N THR A 26 -16.91 -3.85 -29.73
CA THR A 26 -16.17 -5.05 -29.31
C THR A 26 -15.92 -6.03 -30.46
N ASN A 27 -16.61 -5.85 -31.59
CA ASN A 27 -16.67 -6.80 -32.71
C ASN A 27 -17.16 -8.21 -32.27
N CYS A 28 -17.99 -8.27 -31.23
CA CYS A 28 -18.59 -9.51 -30.73
C CYS A 28 -20.09 -9.55 -31.11
N PRO A 29 -20.50 -10.40 -32.07
CA PRO A 29 -21.88 -10.42 -32.56
C PRO A 29 -22.89 -10.98 -31.54
N ASP A 30 -22.43 -11.81 -30.60
CA ASP A 30 -23.27 -12.46 -29.58
C ASP A 30 -23.24 -11.75 -28.21
N ILE A 31 -22.73 -10.50 -28.17
CA ILE A 31 -22.68 -9.72 -26.93
C ILE A 31 -24.10 -9.42 -26.43
N GLN A 32 -24.27 -9.45 -25.11
CA GLN A 32 -25.52 -9.08 -24.44
C GLN A 32 -25.20 -8.03 -23.38
N VAL A 33 -25.93 -6.92 -23.41
CA VAL A 33 -25.84 -5.87 -22.40
C VAL A 33 -26.75 -6.24 -21.23
N GLU A 34 -26.14 -6.76 -20.16
CA GLU A 34 -26.86 -7.16 -18.94
C GLU A 34 -27.43 -5.95 -18.18
N GLU A 35 -26.64 -4.88 -18.05
CA GLU A 35 -27.01 -3.68 -17.28
C GLU A 35 -26.30 -2.43 -17.82
N LEU A 36 -26.96 -1.28 -17.74
CA LEU A 36 -26.33 0.03 -17.87
C LEU A 36 -25.94 0.55 -16.49
N LEU A 37 -24.65 0.44 -16.15
CA LEU A 37 -24.10 0.91 -14.89
C LEU A 37 -23.94 2.43 -14.85
N ASP A 38 -23.99 3.02 -13.65
CA ASP A 38 -23.69 4.44 -13.47
C ASP A 38 -22.22 4.72 -13.80
N SER A 39 -22.00 5.58 -14.79
CA SER A 39 -20.66 6.03 -15.18
C SER A 39 -20.03 7.00 -14.16
N ASN A 40 -20.81 7.51 -13.21
CA ASN A 40 -20.28 8.28 -12.10
C ASN A 40 -19.61 7.34 -11.10
N LEU A 41 -18.31 7.16 -11.27
CA LEU A 41 -17.49 6.40 -10.33
C LEU A 41 -17.38 7.20 -9.02
N GLN A 42 -18.34 6.98 -8.10
CA GLN A 42 -18.26 7.49 -6.74
C GLN A 42 -17.16 6.72 -6.01
N TRP A 43 -16.10 7.45 -5.71
CA TRP A 43 -14.90 6.90 -5.11
C TRP A 43 -15.21 6.27 -3.76
N VAL A 44 -14.79 5.02 -3.57
CA VAL A 44 -14.65 4.47 -2.23
C VAL A 44 -13.62 5.35 -1.56
N GLY A 45 -14.04 6.16 -0.57
CA GLY A 45 -13.15 6.96 0.27
C GLY A 45 -12.17 6.02 0.95
N ARG A 46 -11.06 5.77 0.28
CA ARG A 46 -9.96 4.96 0.79
C ARG A 46 -8.78 5.88 0.84
N GLU A 47 -8.32 6.12 2.06
CA GLU A 47 -7.09 6.84 2.30
C GLU A 47 -5.94 5.92 1.83
N ASN A 48 -5.16 6.42 0.87
CA ASN A 48 -3.83 5.88 0.62
C ASN A 48 -2.98 6.21 1.84
N ASP A 49 -2.09 5.31 2.24
CA ASP A 49 -1.31 5.53 3.47
C ASP A 49 -0.41 6.76 3.33
N SER A 50 0.17 6.99 2.15
CA SER A 50 0.89 8.24 1.85
C SER A 50 0.97 8.58 0.35
N LEU A 51 0.82 9.86 0.02
CA LEU A 51 1.08 10.41 -1.31
C LEU A 51 1.89 11.70 -1.17
N MET A 52 3.11 11.69 -1.71
CA MET A 52 4.04 12.82 -1.61
C MET A 52 4.34 13.40 -2.98
N LYS A 53 4.37 14.74 -3.08
CA LYS A 53 4.91 15.43 -4.25
C LYS A 53 6.40 15.69 -4.01
N VAL A 54 7.25 15.10 -4.84
CA VAL A 54 8.71 15.13 -4.70
C VAL A 54 9.36 15.63 -5.98
N SER A 55 10.62 16.05 -5.89
CA SER A 55 11.37 16.54 -7.05
C SER A 55 12.84 16.19 -6.97
N THR A 56 13.44 15.90 -8.12
CA THR A 56 14.90 15.80 -8.28
C THR A 56 15.34 16.61 -9.50
N PRO A 57 16.62 17.03 -9.58
CA PRO A 57 17.13 17.67 -10.79
C PRO A 57 16.98 16.81 -12.04
N ASP A 58 17.15 15.47 -11.92
CA ASP A 58 17.19 14.55 -13.07
C ASP A 58 15.81 14.08 -13.53
N LEU A 59 14.87 13.86 -12.61
CA LEU A 59 13.53 13.31 -12.92
C LEU A 59 12.43 14.38 -12.94
N GLY A 60 12.74 15.63 -12.55
CA GLY A 60 11.73 16.67 -12.39
C GLY A 60 10.81 16.39 -11.20
N VAL A 61 9.57 16.91 -11.29
CA VAL A 61 8.55 16.79 -10.23
C VAL A 61 7.67 15.58 -10.51
N PHE A 62 7.48 14.73 -9.50
CA PHE A 62 6.66 13.53 -9.59
C PHE A 62 5.98 13.22 -8.25
N LEU A 63 5.09 12.23 -8.24
CA LEU A 63 4.41 11.75 -7.05
C LEU A 63 5.03 10.44 -6.58
N LEU A 64 5.36 10.35 -5.29
CA LEU A 64 5.72 9.11 -4.62
C LEU A 64 4.48 8.59 -3.88
N LEU A 65 3.90 7.51 -4.39
CA LEU A 65 2.73 6.86 -3.81
C LEU A 65 3.19 5.66 -2.99
N VAL A 66 2.88 5.64 -1.70
CA VAL A 66 3.29 4.57 -0.78
C VAL A 66 2.05 3.90 -0.20
N GLU A 67 1.95 2.59 -0.40
CA GLU A 67 0.94 1.72 0.22
C GLU A 67 1.64 0.78 1.19
N LEU A 68 1.32 0.88 2.47
CA LEU A 68 1.79 -0.04 3.51
C LEU A 68 0.76 -1.15 3.71
N GLN A 69 1.23 -2.39 3.75
CA GLN A 69 0.39 -3.55 4.07
C GLN A 69 1.02 -4.35 5.20
N LEU A 70 0.24 -4.62 6.25
CA LEU A 70 0.68 -5.52 7.31
C LEU A 70 1.09 -6.89 6.74
N ARG A 71 0.30 -7.43 5.82
CA ARG A 71 0.60 -8.63 5.03
C ARG A 71 0.09 -8.44 3.61
N TYR A 72 0.76 -9.06 2.65
CA TYR A 72 0.34 -9.03 1.25
C TYR A 72 -1.10 -9.53 1.08
N ARG A 73 -1.87 -8.84 0.22
CA ARG A 73 -3.22 -9.22 -0.20
C ARG A 73 -3.25 -9.39 -1.72
N ARG A 74 -3.87 -10.46 -2.23
CA ARG A 74 -3.95 -10.74 -3.69
C ARG A 74 -4.55 -9.60 -4.52
N LYS A 75 -5.38 -8.74 -3.91
CA LYS A 75 -5.97 -7.57 -4.57
C LYS A 75 -5.03 -6.37 -4.73
N MET A 76 -3.81 -6.43 -4.16
CA MET A 76 -2.89 -5.29 -4.17
C MET A 76 -2.50 -4.80 -5.57
N PRO A 77 -2.22 -5.65 -6.58
CA PRO A 77 -1.87 -5.15 -7.91
C PRO A 77 -2.96 -4.24 -8.49
N LEU A 78 -4.23 -4.66 -8.42
CA LEU A 78 -5.36 -3.86 -8.91
C LEU A 78 -5.54 -2.56 -8.10
N ARG A 79 -5.34 -2.63 -6.76
CA ARG A 79 -5.42 -1.46 -5.89
C ARG A 79 -4.33 -0.43 -6.23
N VAL A 80 -3.08 -0.86 -6.38
CA VAL A 80 -1.95 0.03 -6.73
C VAL A 80 -2.18 0.66 -8.11
N ARG A 81 -2.70 -0.09 -9.09
CA ARG A 81 -3.11 0.46 -10.39
C ARG A 81 -4.18 1.55 -10.27
N ALA A 82 -5.25 1.30 -9.52
CA ALA A 82 -6.30 2.31 -9.30
C ALA A 82 -5.73 3.55 -8.61
N TYR A 83 -4.90 3.33 -7.58
CA TYR A 83 -4.00 4.27 -6.91
C TYR A 83 -3.29 5.26 -7.84
N THR A 84 -2.50 4.65 -8.70
CA THR A 84 -1.56 5.34 -9.58
C THR A 84 -2.32 6.19 -10.59
N ALA A 85 -3.30 5.60 -11.28
CA ALA A 85 -4.10 6.29 -12.28
C ALA A 85 -4.85 7.49 -11.70
N LEU A 86 -5.37 7.36 -10.48
CA LEU A 86 -6.03 8.46 -9.79
C LEU A 86 -5.12 9.63 -9.47
N ALA A 87 -3.96 9.32 -8.88
CA ALA A 87 -3.01 10.33 -8.49
C ALA A 87 -2.50 11.07 -9.73
N GLU A 88 -2.25 10.32 -10.81
CA GLU A 88 -1.87 10.87 -12.10
C GLU A 88 -2.96 11.78 -12.69
N GLU A 89 -4.23 11.33 -12.73
CA GLU A 89 -5.34 12.14 -13.25
C GLU A 89 -5.57 13.41 -12.42
N LYS A 90 -5.54 13.30 -11.09
CA LYS A 90 -5.85 14.41 -10.18
C LYS A 90 -4.78 15.50 -10.18
N TYR A 91 -3.52 15.11 -10.28
CA TYR A 91 -2.38 16.02 -10.09
C TYR A 91 -1.60 16.29 -11.38
N GLU A 92 -1.89 15.56 -12.46
CA GLU A 92 -1.24 15.70 -13.77
C GLU A 92 0.29 15.55 -13.67
N LEU A 93 0.76 14.61 -12.85
CA LEU A 93 2.18 14.34 -12.59
C LEU A 93 2.47 12.84 -12.70
N PRO A 94 3.67 12.45 -13.18
CA PRO A 94 4.11 11.05 -13.15
C PRO A 94 4.07 10.51 -11.72
N VAL A 95 3.72 9.22 -11.58
CA VAL A 95 3.61 8.57 -10.29
C VAL A 95 4.60 7.43 -10.19
N TYR A 96 5.34 7.38 -9.09
CA TYR A 96 6.22 6.30 -8.69
C TYR A 96 5.53 5.51 -7.55
N PRO A 97 4.83 4.41 -7.86
CA PRO A 97 4.12 3.61 -6.87
C PRO A 97 5.04 2.62 -6.15
N VAL A 98 4.89 2.55 -4.82
CA VAL A 98 5.64 1.66 -3.92
C VAL A 98 4.66 0.92 -3.02
N LEU A 99 4.75 -0.42 -3.03
CA LEU A 99 4.10 -1.30 -2.08
C LEU A 99 5.11 -1.74 -1.03
N ILE A 100 4.84 -1.45 0.24
CA ILE A 100 5.64 -1.89 1.37
C ILE A 100 4.88 -2.98 2.12
N ASN A 101 5.44 -4.19 2.21
CA ASN A 101 4.89 -5.28 3.02
C ASN A 101 5.67 -5.41 4.32
N ILE A 102 4.95 -5.40 5.44
CA ILE A 102 5.53 -5.42 6.78
C ILE A 102 5.88 -6.85 7.21
N LEU A 103 4.94 -7.79 7.14
CA LEU A 103 5.13 -9.17 7.58
C LEU A 103 5.01 -10.18 6.41
N PRO A 104 5.83 -11.25 6.39
CA PRO A 104 5.74 -12.28 5.36
C PRO A 104 4.46 -13.09 5.54
N HIS A 105 3.71 -13.36 4.47
CA HIS A 105 2.44 -14.09 4.57
C HIS A 105 2.60 -15.62 4.57
N VAL A 106 3.72 -16.14 4.07
CA VAL A 106 4.17 -17.54 4.08
C VAL A 106 5.71 -17.57 4.05
N LYS A 107 6.33 -18.75 4.21
CA LYS A 107 7.76 -18.91 3.92
C LYS A 107 7.99 -18.66 2.42
N ASP A 108 8.84 -17.69 2.10
CA ASP A 108 9.25 -17.31 0.73
C ASP A 108 8.10 -16.87 -0.21
N PRO A 109 7.45 -15.73 0.08
CA PRO A 109 6.33 -15.26 -0.72
C PRO A 109 6.78 -14.61 -2.04
N GLN A 110 6.40 -15.18 -3.18
CA GLN A 110 6.54 -14.49 -4.47
C GLN A 110 5.48 -13.38 -4.57
N ILE A 111 5.87 -12.15 -4.21
CA ILE A 111 4.98 -10.99 -4.26
C ILE A 111 5.08 -10.31 -5.63
N PRO A 112 3.97 -10.20 -6.39
CA PRO A 112 3.98 -9.53 -7.69
C PRO A 112 4.38 -8.06 -7.58
N SER A 113 5.18 -7.60 -8.53
CA SER A 113 5.57 -6.18 -8.72
C SER A 113 4.80 -5.49 -9.84
N CYS A 114 3.77 -6.14 -10.39
CA CYS A 114 2.95 -5.56 -11.44
C CYS A 114 1.50 -6.05 -11.37
N TYR A 115 0.60 -5.20 -11.85
CA TYR A 115 -0.71 -5.60 -12.33
C TYR A 115 -0.62 -5.81 -13.83
N GLU A 116 -1.10 -6.96 -14.31
CA GLU A 116 -1.26 -7.23 -15.73
C GLU A 116 -2.66 -7.83 -15.96
N SER A 117 -3.35 -7.33 -16.99
CA SER A 117 -4.58 -7.95 -17.48
C SER A 117 -4.70 -7.77 -18.99
N GLU A 118 -5.26 -8.76 -19.66
CA GLU A 118 -5.63 -8.69 -21.05
C GLU A 118 -7.11 -9.07 -21.21
N PHE A 119 -7.86 -8.26 -21.94
CA PHE A 119 -9.26 -8.51 -22.24
C PHE A 119 -9.55 -8.10 -23.68
N ASN A 120 -9.99 -9.04 -24.51
CA ASN A 120 -10.34 -8.83 -25.92
C ASN A 120 -9.29 -8.03 -26.71
N GLY A 121 -8.00 -8.37 -26.54
CA GLY A 121 -6.87 -7.69 -27.19
C GLY A 121 -6.47 -6.35 -26.57
N ILE A 122 -7.15 -5.89 -25.52
CA ILE A 122 -6.79 -4.70 -24.75
C ILE A 122 -5.96 -5.12 -23.55
N ARG A 123 -4.73 -4.60 -23.47
CA ARG A 123 -3.82 -4.85 -22.36
C ARG A 123 -3.77 -3.67 -21.40
N ALA A 124 -3.73 -3.96 -20.11
CA ALA A 124 -3.43 -3.01 -19.06
C ALA A 124 -2.25 -3.51 -18.23
N LEU A 125 -1.27 -2.64 -18.04
CA LEU A 125 -0.06 -2.90 -17.26
C LEU A 125 0.13 -1.75 -16.27
N GLN A 126 0.44 -2.08 -15.03
CA GLN A 126 0.97 -1.14 -14.05
C GLN A 126 2.10 -1.82 -13.31
N GLU A 127 3.32 -1.33 -13.48
CA GLU A 127 4.46 -1.73 -12.65
C GLU A 127 4.51 -0.89 -11.38
N TYR A 128 5.05 -1.48 -10.31
CA TYR A 128 5.29 -0.79 -9.04
C TYR A 128 6.46 -1.42 -8.30
N ARG A 129 7.10 -0.62 -7.44
CA ARG A 129 8.18 -1.11 -6.60
C ARG A 129 7.60 -1.89 -5.43
N VAL A 130 8.14 -3.07 -5.14
CA VAL A 130 7.84 -3.81 -3.92
C VAL A 130 9.02 -3.69 -2.97
N ILE A 131 8.73 -3.39 -1.70
CA ILE A 131 9.67 -3.43 -0.59
C ILE A 131 9.08 -4.37 0.45
N ASN A 132 9.77 -5.48 0.70
CA ASN A 132 9.43 -6.40 1.77
C ASN A 132 10.33 -6.09 2.96
N LEU A 133 9.77 -5.66 4.08
CA LEU A 133 10.59 -5.20 5.21
C LEU A 133 11.50 -6.32 5.76
N TRP A 134 11.06 -7.58 5.70
CA TRP A 134 11.89 -8.73 6.09
C TRP A 134 13.09 -9.02 5.16
N GLU A 135 13.18 -8.38 4.00
CA GLU A 135 14.34 -8.45 3.09
C GLU A 135 15.28 -7.25 3.26
N VAL A 136 14.84 -6.19 3.94
CA VAL A 136 15.65 -4.98 4.17
C VAL A 136 16.66 -5.26 5.28
N ASP A 137 17.94 -5.01 5.00
CA ASP A 137 19.01 -5.11 6.00
C ASP A 137 18.79 -4.11 7.14
N VAL A 138 18.77 -4.59 8.38
CA VAL A 138 18.61 -3.75 9.57
C VAL A 138 19.71 -2.69 9.70
N ASN A 139 20.93 -2.96 9.21
CA ASN A 139 22.05 -2.02 9.29
C ASN A 139 21.75 -0.70 8.55
N LEU A 140 20.91 -0.75 7.50
CA LEU A 140 20.49 0.43 6.77
C LEU A 140 19.82 1.48 7.67
N VAL A 141 19.01 1.04 8.65
CA VAL A 141 18.35 1.93 9.61
C VAL A 141 19.37 2.74 10.41
N PHE A 142 20.42 2.08 10.86
CA PHE A 142 21.43 2.65 11.74
C PHE A 142 22.50 3.45 10.99
N GLU A 143 22.98 2.94 9.86
CA GLU A 143 24.03 3.56 9.05
C GLU A 143 23.54 4.82 8.32
N GLN A 144 22.30 4.79 7.83
CA GLN A 144 21.69 5.91 7.11
C GLN A 144 20.80 6.77 8.04
N ASN A 145 20.71 6.43 9.33
CA ASN A 145 19.90 7.13 10.33
C ASN A 145 18.42 7.31 9.88
N ILE A 146 17.81 6.25 9.33
CA ILE A 146 16.41 6.24 8.90
C ILE A 146 15.52 5.95 10.11
N ARG A 147 15.39 6.92 11.01
CA ARG A 147 14.73 6.75 12.31
C ARG A 147 13.27 6.29 12.22
N SER A 148 12.57 6.66 11.16
CA SER A 148 11.18 6.22 10.91
C SER A 148 11.06 4.71 10.68
N LEU A 149 12.16 3.99 10.45
CA LEU A 149 12.19 2.52 10.38
C LEU A 149 12.45 1.84 11.73
N LEU A 150 12.81 2.58 12.79
CA LEU A 150 13.09 2.02 14.11
C LEU A 150 11.96 1.11 14.64
N PRO A 151 10.66 1.47 14.52
CA PRO A 151 9.59 0.60 14.97
C PRO A 151 9.53 -0.74 14.23
N PHE A 152 10.03 -0.80 13.00
CA PHE A 152 10.05 -2.00 12.19
C PHE A 152 11.33 -2.82 12.35
N VAL A 153 12.33 -2.35 13.10
CA VAL A 153 13.59 -3.09 13.30
C VAL A 153 13.41 -4.57 13.60
N PRO A 154 12.50 -5.01 14.50
CA PRO A 154 12.37 -6.42 14.83
C PRO A 154 12.08 -7.33 13.62
N ILE A 155 11.42 -6.80 12.58
CA ILE A 155 11.02 -7.57 11.40
C ILE A 155 11.98 -7.43 10.22
N LEU A 156 13.00 -6.57 10.31
CA LEU A 156 14.02 -6.41 9.27
C LEU A 156 14.97 -7.61 9.24
N ASN A 157 15.67 -7.80 8.12
CA ASN A 157 16.68 -8.83 8.00
C ASN A 157 17.83 -8.56 8.99
N GLY A 158 18.08 -9.51 9.90
CA GLY A 158 19.03 -9.36 11.01
C GLY A 158 18.53 -8.54 12.21
N GLY A 159 17.28 -8.05 12.19
CA GLY A 159 16.75 -7.16 13.22
C GLY A 159 16.08 -7.86 14.41
N GLY A 160 15.77 -9.15 14.29
CA GLY A 160 15.11 -9.96 15.32
C GLY A 160 15.99 -10.37 16.50
N GLU A 161 17.24 -9.92 16.59
CA GLU A 161 18.13 -10.21 17.72
C GLU A 161 17.85 -9.29 18.91
N GLU A 162 17.85 -9.83 20.15
CA GLU A 162 17.56 -9.05 21.36
C GLU A 162 18.41 -7.78 21.47
N GLN A 163 19.72 -7.86 21.18
CA GLN A 163 20.62 -6.71 21.27
C GLN A 163 20.26 -5.61 20.26
N VAL A 164 19.82 -6.00 19.06
CA VAL A 164 19.41 -5.09 17.99
C VAL A 164 18.08 -4.41 18.34
N VAL A 165 17.11 -5.16 18.85
CA VAL A 165 15.83 -4.61 19.35
C VAL A 165 16.06 -3.65 20.52
N ARG A 166 16.94 -4.00 21.47
CA ARG A 166 17.32 -3.10 22.58
C ARG A 166 17.98 -1.82 22.09
N ARG A 167 18.82 -1.90 21.05
CA ARG A 167 19.40 -0.71 20.42
C ARG A 167 18.32 0.16 19.81
N ALA A 168 17.44 -0.41 18.98
CA ALA A 168 16.36 0.33 18.33
C ALA A 168 15.44 1.01 19.35
N LEU A 169 15.06 0.33 20.44
CA LEU A 169 14.27 0.91 21.52
C LEU A 169 14.96 2.10 22.19
N ARG A 170 16.28 2.04 22.42
CA ARG A 170 17.03 3.17 23.00
C ARG A 170 17.04 4.37 22.06
N GLU A 171 17.28 4.15 20.77
CA GLU A 171 17.28 5.23 19.77
C GLU A 171 15.87 5.82 19.60
N LEU A 172 14.83 4.99 19.62
CA LEU A 172 13.43 5.42 19.54
C LEU A 172 13.00 6.29 20.73
N ARG A 173 13.38 5.90 21.96
CA ARG A 173 13.08 6.67 23.18
C ARG A 173 13.85 7.98 23.29
N ALA A 174 15.00 8.06 22.62
CA ALA A 174 15.81 9.27 22.57
C ALA A 174 15.26 10.31 21.59
N ASP A 175 14.29 9.92 20.75
CA ASP A 175 13.64 10.78 19.78
C ASP A 175 12.25 11.17 20.27
N GLU A 176 12.05 12.46 20.56
CA GLU A 176 10.80 12.96 21.15
C GLU A 176 9.60 12.69 20.24
N GLU A 177 9.76 12.81 18.91
CA GLU A 177 8.69 12.62 17.93
C GLU A 177 8.33 11.14 17.74
N LEU A 178 9.29 10.23 17.95
CA LEU A 178 9.09 8.80 17.69
C LEU A 178 8.83 7.98 18.94
N SER A 179 8.98 8.57 20.13
CA SER A 179 8.79 7.89 21.42
C SER A 179 7.41 7.20 21.54
N GLU A 180 6.36 7.76 20.93
CA GLU A 180 5.01 7.20 20.90
C GLU A 180 4.90 5.90 20.09
N LEU A 181 5.85 5.65 19.17
CA LEU A 181 5.90 4.46 18.32
C LEU A 181 6.53 3.25 19.01
N GLU A 182 6.89 3.36 20.30
CA GLU A 182 7.41 2.25 21.09
C GLU A 182 6.45 1.06 21.12
N SER A 183 5.15 1.33 21.07
CA SER A 183 4.10 0.31 20.95
C SER A 183 4.18 -0.49 19.69
N LEU A 184 4.54 0.14 18.58
CA LEU A 184 4.68 -0.51 17.30
C LEU A 184 5.94 -1.39 17.28
N LEU A 185 7.05 -0.92 17.84
CA LEU A 185 8.27 -1.71 18.03
C LEU A 185 8.01 -2.94 18.91
N SER A 186 7.30 -2.74 20.02
CA SER A 186 6.90 -3.80 20.95
C SER A 186 6.04 -4.85 20.27
N PHE A 187 5.03 -4.41 19.53
CA PHE A 187 4.15 -5.28 18.75
C PHE A 187 4.94 -6.14 17.77
N PHE A 188 5.80 -5.53 16.95
CA PHE A 188 6.59 -6.27 15.96
C PHE A 188 7.61 -7.22 16.58
N SER A 189 8.14 -6.88 17.77
CA SER A 189 9.02 -7.77 18.52
C SER A 189 8.36 -9.09 18.88
N THR A 190 7.03 -9.13 19.10
CA THR A 190 6.30 -10.36 19.44
C THR A 190 6.24 -11.38 18.29
N PHE A 191 6.53 -10.98 17.06
CA PHE A 191 6.56 -11.90 15.91
C PHE A 191 7.90 -12.63 15.75
N VAL A 192 8.95 -12.14 16.41
CA VAL A 192 10.33 -12.61 16.21
C VAL A 192 11.01 -13.06 17.50
N LEU A 193 10.60 -12.52 18.66
CA LEU A 193 11.13 -12.83 19.98
C LEU A 193 10.08 -13.50 20.85
N GLU A 194 10.54 -14.37 21.75
CA GLU A 194 9.71 -14.97 22.79
C GLU A 194 9.12 -13.90 23.71
N LEU A 195 7.85 -14.08 24.10
CA LEU A 195 7.12 -13.08 24.87
C LEU A 195 7.80 -12.64 26.18
N PRO A 196 8.42 -13.54 26.98
CA PRO A 196 9.17 -13.13 28.17
C PRO A 196 10.36 -12.21 27.87
N VAL A 197 11.03 -12.41 26.72
CA VAL A 197 12.13 -11.56 26.28
C VAL A 197 11.62 -10.17 25.92
N VAL A 198 10.51 -10.10 25.18
CA VAL A 198 9.86 -8.82 24.83
C VAL A 198 9.47 -8.05 26.11
N GLN A 199 8.88 -8.72 27.10
CA GLN A 199 8.54 -8.11 28.40
C GLN A 199 9.76 -7.52 29.11
N GLN A 200 10.87 -8.27 29.13
CA GLN A 200 12.12 -7.81 29.73
C GLN A 200 12.75 -6.62 28.98
N ILE A 201 12.63 -6.58 27.65
CA ILE A 201 13.13 -5.48 26.83
C ILE A 201 12.31 -4.21 27.08
N MET A 202 10.98 -4.32 26.98
CA MET A 202 10.09 -3.15 26.99
C MET A 202 9.85 -2.61 28.40
N ARG A 203 9.91 -3.46 29.44
CA ARG A 203 9.57 -3.13 30.83
C ARG A 203 8.10 -2.69 30.98
N TRP A 204 7.21 -3.27 30.19
CA TRP A 204 5.79 -2.89 30.09
C TRP A 204 4.88 -3.71 30.98
N ASP A 205 3.73 -3.10 31.33
CA ASP A 205 2.54 -3.85 31.71
C ASP A 205 1.85 -4.36 30.43
N MET A 206 1.67 -5.68 30.34
CA MET A 206 1.11 -6.36 29.17
C MET A 206 -0.35 -6.01 28.87
N ALA A 207 -1.05 -5.36 29.81
CA ALA A 207 -2.42 -4.88 29.59
C ALA A 207 -2.51 -3.91 28.38
N VAL A 208 -1.53 -3.01 28.23
CA VAL A 208 -1.52 -1.97 27.18
C VAL A 208 -1.37 -2.56 25.78
N LEU A 209 -0.54 -3.59 25.62
CA LEU A 209 -0.38 -4.29 24.33
C LEU A 209 -1.68 -5.00 23.92
N ARG A 210 -2.32 -5.71 24.86
CA ARG A 210 -3.53 -6.51 24.58
C ARG A 210 -4.74 -5.64 24.23
N GLU A 211 -4.80 -4.43 24.76
CA GLU A 211 -5.88 -3.48 24.49
C GLU A 211 -5.66 -2.66 23.21
N SER A 212 -4.47 -2.74 22.61
CA SER A 212 -4.15 -1.99 21.39
C SER A 212 -4.97 -2.46 20.18
N PRO A 213 -5.41 -1.56 19.29
CA PRO A 213 -6.07 -1.93 18.04
C PRO A 213 -5.25 -2.90 17.18
N LEU A 214 -3.91 -2.79 17.21
CA LEU A 214 -2.99 -3.68 16.51
C LEU A 214 -3.03 -5.13 17.04
N ALA A 215 -3.18 -5.32 18.35
CA ALA A 215 -3.31 -6.67 18.92
C ALA A 215 -4.63 -7.36 18.51
N GLN A 216 -5.69 -6.62 18.22
CA GLN A 216 -6.94 -7.19 17.72
C GLN A 216 -6.81 -7.72 16.28
N GLU A 217 -5.92 -7.14 15.46
CA GLU A 217 -5.61 -7.66 14.12
C GLU A 217 -4.77 -8.94 14.15
N LEU A 218 -3.99 -9.16 15.21
CA LEU A 218 -3.19 -10.38 15.42
C LEU A 218 -4.04 -11.65 15.63
N PHE A 219 -5.23 -11.50 16.21
CA PHE A 219 -6.12 -12.61 16.59
C PHE A 219 -7.37 -12.77 15.71
N ARG A 220 -7.41 -12.09 14.55
CA ARG A 220 -8.40 -12.32 13.49
C ARG A 220 -7.82 -13.18 12.38
#